data_AF-A0AAV0HDC1-F1
#
_entry.id   AF-A0AAV0HDC1-F1
#
_cell.length_a   1.000
_cell.length_b   1.000
_cell.length_c   1.000
_cell.angle_alpha   90.00
_cell.angle_beta   90.00
_cell.angle_gamma   90.00
#
_symmetry.space_group_name_H-M   'P 1'
#
loop_
_entity.id
_entity.type
_entity.pdbx_description
1 polymer ?
#
loop_
_entity_poly.entity_id
_entity_poly.type
_entity_poly.pdbx_seq_one_letter_code
_entity_poly.pdbx_strand_id
1 'polypeptide(L)' 'MFNYPYDRQPVYITERVGTDNGIARHGIHGLHWIYAVNVPPNVLRKGPNWFILRQAHAMGPFNGVMYDYLRLEGPPKKAR' A
#
# COMPACT_ATOMS: atom_id res chain seq x y z
N MET A 1 0.71 0.55 -7.56
CA MET A 1 1.09 0.29 -8.97
C MET A 1 2.21 -0.73 -9.00
N PHE A 2 2.47 -1.35 -10.16
CA PHE A 2 3.46 -2.42 -10.31
C PHE A 2 4.39 -2.15 -11.49
N ASN A 3 5.70 -2.29 -11.28
CA ASN A 3 6.76 -2.26 -12.28
C ASN A 3 6.94 -0.96 -13.10
N TYR A 4 5.92 -0.10 -13.21
CA TYR A 4 5.94 1.15 -13.97
C TYR A 4 5.41 2.31 -13.11
N PRO A 5 6.25 3.29 -12.74
CA PRO A 5 5.84 4.42 -11.90
C PRO A 5 4.92 5.43 -12.59
N TYR A 6 4.78 5.34 -13.91
CA TYR A 6 3.92 6.22 -14.70
C TYR A 6 2.56 5.61 -15.04
N ASP A 7 2.33 4.35 -14.67
CA ASP A 7 1.06 3.68 -14.94
C ASP A 7 -0.07 4.34 -14.12
N ARG A 8 -1.09 4.87 -14.79
CA ARG A 8 -2.12 5.65 -14.09
C ARG A 8 -3.16 4.77 -13.40
N GLN A 9 -3.13 3.45 -13.65
CA GLN A 9 -4.08 2.52 -13.08
C GLN A 9 -3.48 1.78 -11.88
N PRO A 10 -3.93 2.09 -10.66
CA PRO A 10 -3.58 1.31 -9.49
C PRO A 10 -4.28 -0.06 -9.52
N VAL A 11 -3.56 -1.11 -9.13
CA VAL A 11 -4.14 -2.45 -8.90
C VAL A 11 -5.17 -2.43 -7.76
N TYR A 12 -5.01 -1.52 -6.81
CA TYR A 12 -5.92 -1.34 -5.69
C TYR A 12 -5.86 0.09 -5.18
N ILE A 13 -7.01 0.61 -4.74
CA ILE A 13 -7.17 1.91 -4.09
C ILE A 13 -7.91 1.65 -2.78
N THR A 14 -7.37 2.14 -1.67
CA THR A 14 -8.10 2.14 -0.39
C THR A 14 -9.24 3.15 -0.44
N GLU A 15 -10.20 3.03 0.46
CA GLU A 15 -11.08 4.17 0.74
C GLU A 15 -10.30 5.38 1.25
N ARG A 16 -11.00 6.50 1.50
CA ARG A 16 -10.37 7.68 2.10
C ARG A 16 -10.10 7.40 3.57
N VAL A 17 -8.82 7.33 3.92
CA VAL A 17 -8.36 6.98 5.27
C VAL A 17 -7.33 7.99 5.78
N GLY A 18 -7.10 7.97 7.09
CA GLY A 18 -6.31 8.99 7.79
C GLY A 18 -7.22 10.05 8.42
N THR A 19 -6.74 11.29 8.54
CA THR A 19 -7.30 12.44 9.29
C THR A 19 -6.84 12.60 10.74
N ASP A 20 -6.11 11.62 11.29
CA ASP A 20 -5.40 11.82 12.55
C ASP A 20 -4.14 12.68 12.36
N ASN A 21 -3.61 13.19 13.47
CA ASN A 21 -2.41 14.03 13.52
C ASN A 21 -1.22 13.31 14.16
N GLY A 22 -1.17 11.96 14.10
CA GLY A 22 -0.12 11.16 14.71
C GLY A 22 1.27 11.59 14.27
N ILE A 23 1.49 11.72 12.95
CA ILE A 23 2.78 12.17 12.38
C ILE A 23 3.15 13.57 12.86
N ALA A 24 2.21 14.52 12.83
CA ALA A 24 2.46 15.90 13.25
C ALA A 24 2.87 16.01 14.73
N ARG A 25 2.45 15.04 15.55
CA ARG A 25 2.73 14.97 16.99
C ARG A 25 3.93 14.09 17.35
N HIS A 26 4.69 13.59 16.36
CA HIS A 26 5.70 12.54 16.60
C HIS A 26 5.10 11.32 17.31
N GLY A 27 3.81 11.05 17.08
CA GLY A 27 3.14 9.86 17.58
C GLY A 27 3.67 8.61 16.87
N ILE A 28 3.90 7.56 17.63
CA ILE A 28 4.32 6.25 17.11
C ILE A 28 3.13 5.28 16.92
N HIS A 29 1.92 5.73 17.26
CA HIS A 29 0.69 4.96 17.16
C HIS A 29 -0.44 5.84 16.63
N GLY A 30 -0.96 5.50 15.45
CA GLY A 30 -2.16 6.11 14.86
C GLY A 30 -3.30 5.12 14.80
N LEU A 31 -4.36 5.45 14.05
CA LEU A 31 -5.39 4.48 13.74
C LEU A 31 -4.80 3.36 12.85
N HIS A 32 -4.96 2.10 13.25
CA HIS A 32 -4.42 0.96 12.52
C HIS A 32 -5.42 0.39 11.51
N TRP A 33 -4.97 0.17 10.27
CA TRP A 33 -5.78 -0.34 9.17
C TRP A 33 -5.06 -1.52 8.53
N ILE A 34 -5.79 -2.61 8.27
CA ILE A 34 -5.27 -3.81 7.61
C ILE A 34 -5.85 -3.89 6.21
N TYR A 35 -4.98 -4.02 5.20
CA TYR A 35 -5.38 -4.24 3.82
C TYR A 35 -4.77 -5.53 3.28
N ALA A 36 -5.60 -6.37 2.67
CA ALA A 36 -5.19 -7.55 1.94
C ALA A 36 -5.66 -7.42 0.49
N VAL A 37 -4.73 -7.49 -0.46
CA VAL A 37 -5.00 -7.26 -1.88
C VAL A 37 -4.52 -8.47 -2.68
N ASN A 38 -5.42 -9.05 -3.47
CA ASN A 38 -5.04 -10.08 -4.44
C ASN A 38 -4.30 -9.43 -5.61
N VAL A 39 -3.07 -9.87 -5.87
CA VAL A 39 -2.24 -9.35 -6.96
C VAL A 39 -2.47 -10.18 -8.22
N PRO A 40 -2.95 -9.58 -9.32
CA PRO A 40 -3.09 -10.28 -10.59
C PRO A 40 -1.72 -10.76 -11.13
N PRO A 41 -1.61 -11.98 -11.68
CA PRO A 41 -0.31 -12.51 -12.12
C PRO A 41 0.30 -11.73 -13.30
N ASN A 42 -0.52 -11.07 -14.12
CA ASN A 42 -0.08 -10.31 -15.30
C ASN A 42 0.64 -9.00 -14.97
N VAL A 43 0.54 -8.49 -13.73
CA VAL A 43 1.27 -7.29 -13.31
C VAL A 43 2.66 -7.63 -12.73
N LEU A 44 2.91 -8.91 -12.48
CA LEU A 44 4.18 -9.45 -12.03
C LEU A 44 5.01 -9.93 -13.22
N ARG A 45 6.33 -9.90 -13.07
CA ARG A 45 7.28 -10.41 -14.08
C ARG A 45 8.31 -11.32 -13.44
N LYS A 46 8.94 -12.17 -14.26
CA LYS A 46 10.07 -12.99 -13.83
C LYS A 46 11.24 -12.08 -13.44
N GLY A 47 11.79 -12.29 -12.24
CA GLY A 47 12.87 -11.48 -11.69
C GLY A 47 12.38 -10.32 -10.80
N PRO A 48 13.12 -9.21 -10.72
CA PRO A 48 12.80 -8.11 -9.84
C PRO A 48 11.45 -7.45 -10.17
N ASN A 49 10.64 -7.21 -9.14
CA ASN A 49 9.39 -6.46 -9.25
C ASN A 49 9.43 -5.21 -8.36
N TRP A 50 8.83 -4.12 -8.81
CA TRP A 50 8.66 -2.91 -8.00
C TRP A 50 7.21 -2.73 -7.58
N PHE A 51 7.01 -2.58 -6.28
CA PHE A 51 5.72 -2.24 -5.67
C PHE A 51 5.72 -0.77 -5.32
N ILE A 52 4.75 -0.03 -5.86
CA ILE A 52 4.68 1.42 -5.67
C ILE A 52 3.41 1.73 -4.90
N LEU A 53 3.60 2.19 -3.66
CA LEU A 53 2.55 2.73 -2.81
C LEU A 53 2.46 4.24 -3.04
N ARG A 54 1.28 4.71 -3.44
CA ARG A 54 1.06 6.13 -3.74
C ARG A 54 -0.03 6.67 -2.83
N GLN A 55 0.29 7.74 -2.11
CA GLN A 55 -0.70 8.51 -1.39
C GLN A 55 -1.45 9.41 -2.39
N ALA A 56 -2.71 9.08 -2.67
CA ALA A 56 -3.53 9.83 -3.62
C ALA A 56 -3.93 11.22 -3.11
N HIS A 57 -4.02 11.38 -1.79
CA HIS A 57 -4.39 12.62 -1.11
C HIS A 57 -3.27 13.08 -0.18
N ALA A 58 -2.52 14.08 -0.60
CA ALA A 58 -1.49 14.76 0.19
C ALA A 58 -1.87 16.24 0.30
N MET A 59 -2.70 16.56 1.30
CA MET A 59 -3.18 17.92 1.55
C MET A 59 -2.65 18.41 2.90
N GLY A 60 -1.92 19.52 2.89
CA GLY A 60 -1.44 20.18 4.10
C GLY A 60 0.07 19.97 4.38
N PRO A 61 0.56 20.44 5.53
CA PRO A 61 1.99 20.46 5.85
C PRO A 61 2.53 19.09 6.30
N PHE A 62 1.69 18.20 6.78
CA PHE A 62 2.06 16.85 7.22
C PHE A 62 1.37 15.81 6.34
N ASN A 63 2.06 15.37 5.29
CA ASN A 63 1.57 14.34 4.38
C ASN A 63 2.41 13.07 4.55
N GLY A 64 1.80 12.04 5.14
CA GLY A 64 2.45 10.73 5.22
C GLY A 64 1.50 9.67 5.76
N VAL A 65 1.95 8.43 5.66
CA VAL A 65 1.30 7.25 6.23
C VAL A 65 2.36 6.49 7.01
N MET A 66 2.04 6.07 8.23
CA MET A 66 2.87 5.19 9.02
C MET A 66 2.56 3.75 8.63
N TYR A 67 3.58 2.99 8.25
CA TYR A 67 3.45 1.57 7.95
C TYR A 67 4.03 0.77 9.12
N ASP A 68 3.28 -0.21 9.59
CA ASP A 68 3.77 -1.18 10.59
C ASP A 68 4.30 -2.43 9.88
N TYR A 69 3.48 -3.01 9.00
CA TYR A 69 3.80 -4.28 8.35
C TYR A 69 3.39 -4.31 6.88
N LEU A 70 4.31 -4.75 6.02
CA LEU A 70 4.07 -5.03 4.61
C LEU A 70 4.54 -6.44 4.27
N ARG A 71 3.64 -7.24 3.69
CA ARG A 71 3.93 -8.64 3.32
C ARG A 71 3.44 -8.94 1.92
N LEU A 72 4.28 -9.63 1.14
CA LEU A 72 3.92 -10.28 -0.11
C LEU A 72 3.90 -11.79 0.11
N GLU A 73 2.78 -12.43 -0.21
CA GLU A 73 2.62 -13.87 -0.03
C GLU A 73 2.38 -14.57 -1.36
N GLY A 74 2.80 -15.84 -1.42
CA GLY A 74 2.40 -16.73 -2.50
C GLY A 74 0.93 -17.16 -2.36
N PRO A 75 0.34 -17.73 -3.42
CA PRO A 75 -1.01 -18.26 -3.36
C PRO A 75 -1.13 -19.36 -2.28
N PRO A 76 -2.32 -19.51 -1.65
CA PRO A 76 -2.52 -20.57 -0.67
C PRO A 76 -2.28 -21.94 -1.30
N LYS A 77 -1.63 -22.83 -0.56
CA LYS A 77 -1.50 -24.23 -0.99
C LYS A 77 -2.90 -24.82 -1.11
N LYS A 78 -3.17 -25.55 -2.19
CA LYS A 78 -4.41 -26.34 -2.27
C LYS A 78 -4.46 -27.28 -1.07
N ALA A 79 -5.59 -27.31 -0.38
CA ALA A 79 -5.84 -28.33 0.64
C ALA A 79 -5.72 -29.70 -0.03
N ARG A 80 -5.00 -30.61 0.62
CA ARG A 80 -4.81 -31.99 0.16
C ARG A 80 -6.11 -32.77 0.28
#